data_AF-A0AAU2SKT5-F1
#
_entry.id   AF-A0AAU2SKT5-F1
#
_cell.length_a   1.000
_cell.length_b   1.000
_cell.length_c   1.000
_cell.angle_alpha   90.00
_cell.angle_beta   90.00
_cell.angle_gamma   90.00
#
_symmetry.space_group_name_H-M   'P 1'
#
loop_
_entity.id
_entity.type
_entity.pdbx_description
1 polymer ?
#
loop_
_entity_poly.entity_id
_entity_poly.type
_entity_poly.pdbx_seq_one_letter_code
_entity_poly.pdbx_strand_id
1 'polypeptide(L)'
;MAALTAWAVVTATHKHQQRAFLLAEARRAAVEMLQLAGRFLSMLERARDDRGLPVPNTEGSDWLVAASSVEIAMFSLPGGIGSRISHDLGAARRALEVLNNGAQPETEDITAGIRCVQALSDDLADWLTDGRHLVV
;
A
#
# COMPACT_ATOMS: atom_id res chain seq x y z
N MET A 1 16.88 30.33 31.73
CA MET A 1 16.18 29.03 31.89
C MET A 1 14.86 29.00 31.13
N ALA A 2 13.93 29.94 31.36
CA ALA A 2 12.63 29.98 30.66
C ALA A 2 12.70 30.04 29.11
N ALA A 3 13.69 30.74 28.53
CA ALA A 3 13.87 30.83 27.08
C ALA A 3 14.34 29.50 26.43
N LEU A 4 15.19 28.72 27.12
CA LEU A 4 15.64 27.40 26.65
C LEU A 4 14.51 26.37 26.71
N THR A 5 13.69 26.43 27.76
CA THR A 5 12.51 25.57 27.89
C THR A 5 11.44 25.91 26.85
N ALA A 6 11.25 27.19 26.51
CA ALA A 6 10.32 27.60 25.45
C ALA A 6 10.78 27.12 24.06
N TRP A 7 12.07 27.22 23.73
CA TRP A 7 12.62 26.72 22.47
C TRP A 7 12.55 25.19 22.36
N ALA A 8 12.79 24.48 23.47
CA ALA A 8 12.60 23.03 23.53
C ALA A 8 11.14 22.62 23.27
N VAL A 9 10.16 23.35 23.80
CA VAL A 9 8.73 23.10 23.52
C VAL A 9 8.40 23.39 22.06
N VAL A 10 8.85 24.52 21.49
CA VAL A 10 8.58 24.85 20.08
C VAL A 10 9.15 23.79 19.13
N THR A 11 10.40 23.36 19.37
CA THR A 11 11.04 22.32 18.54
C THR A 11 10.38 20.95 18.70
N ALA A 12 9.95 20.58 19.92
CA ALA A 12 9.19 19.36 20.15
C ALA A 12 7.82 19.41 19.44
N THR A 13 7.10 20.53 19.54
CA THR A 13 5.80 20.73 18.87
C THR A 13 5.95 20.67 17.35
N HIS A 14 6.97 21.30 16.77
CA HIS A 14 7.21 21.24 15.33
C HIS A 14 7.54 19.82 14.86
N LYS A 15 8.39 19.09 15.59
CA LYS A 15 8.68 17.68 15.30
C LYS A 15 7.43 16.81 15.41
N HIS A 16 6.59 17.05 16.41
CA HIS A 16 5.33 16.34 16.58
C HIS A 16 4.35 16.62 15.43
N GLN A 17 4.19 17.88 15.03
CA GLN A 17 3.34 18.28 13.90
C GLN A 17 3.81 17.66 12.59
N GLN A 18 5.12 17.70 12.31
CA GLN A 18 5.69 17.07 11.13
C GLN A 18 5.44 15.55 11.11
N ARG A 19 5.63 14.88 12.26
CA ARG A 19 5.35 13.43 12.38
C ARG A 19 3.87 13.12 12.16
N ALA A 20 2.97 13.92 12.74
CA ALA A 20 1.53 13.75 12.55
C ALA A 20 1.11 13.93 11.08
N PHE A 21 1.69 14.92 10.39
CA PHE A 21 1.46 15.14 8.96
C PHE A 21 1.91 13.94 8.11
N LEU A 22 3.13 13.44 8.33
CA LEU A 22 3.65 12.27 7.60
C LEU A 22 2.80 11.02 7.83
N LEU A 23 2.35 10.81 9.08
CA LEU A 23 1.45 9.70 9.41
C LEU A 23 0.09 9.83 8.71
N ALA A 24 -0.47 11.04 8.64
CA ALA A 24 -1.73 11.29 7.95
C ALA A 24 -1.61 11.01 6.45
N GLU A 25 -0.52 11.45 5.82
CA GLU A 25 -0.28 11.21 4.40
C GLU A 25 -0.07 9.73 4.09
N ALA A 26 0.70 9.01 4.92
CA ALA A 26 0.86 7.57 4.78
C ALA A 26 -0.46 6.81 4.94
N ARG A 27 -1.32 7.22 5.88
CA ARG A 27 -2.66 6.64 6.03
C ARG A 27 -3.54 6.88 4.82
N ARG A 28 -3.53 8.10 4.29
CA ARG A 28 -4.27 8.46 3.07
C ARG A 28 -3.84 7.58 1.90
N ALA A 29 -2.54 7.51 1.64
CA ALA A 29 -1.99 6.71 0.55
C ALA A 29 -2.26 5.20 0.74
N ALA A 30 -2.17 4.69 1.96
CA ALA A 30 -2.50 3.29 2.26
C ALA A 30 -3.97 2.96 2.01
N VAL A 31 -4.90 3.85 2.38
CA VAL A 31 -6.33 3.66 2.10
C VAL A 31 -6.61 3.68 0.60
N GLU A 32 -6.01 4.61 -0.13
CA GLU A 32 -6.13 4.66 -1.60
C GLU A 32 -5.61 3.37 -2.25
N MET A 33 -4.47 2.87 -1.80
CA MET A 33 -3.89 1.60 -2.28
C MET A 33 -4.76 0.39 -1.91
N LEU A 34 -5.28 0.34 -0.69
CA LEU A 34 -6.15 -0.74 -0.23
C LEU A 34 -7.45 -0.81 -1.04
N GLN A 35 -8.04 0.35 -1.38
CA GLN A 35 -9.21 0.41 -2.25
C GLN A 35 -8.90 -0.11 -3.66
N LEU A 36 -7.74 0.25 -4.22
CA LEU A 36 -7.30 -0.25 -5.52
C LEU A 36 -7.05 -1.77 -5.48
N ALA A 37 -6.36 -2.26 -4.45
CA ALA A 37 -6.09 -3.68 -4.24
C ALA A 37 -7.40 -4.48 -4.13
N GLY A 38 -8.40 -3.96 -3.39
CA GLY A 38 -9.73 -4.56 -3.31
C GLY A 38 -10.43 -4.65 -4.67
N ARG A 39 -10.37 -3.61 -5.51
CA ARG A 39 -10.91 -3.66 -6.87
C ARG A 39 -10.22 -4.74 -7.72
N PHE A 40 -8.89 -4.83 -7.62
CA PHE A 40 -8.11 -5.81 -8.37
C PHE A 40 -8.41 -7.24 -7.90
N LEU A 41 -8.52 -7.45 -6.59
CA LEU A 41 -8.91 -8.74 -6.02
C LEU A 41 -10.28 -9.19 -6.56
N SER A 42 -11.29 -8.31 -6.54
CA SER A 42 -12.61 -8.64 -7.12
C SER A 42 -12.59 -8.88 -8.63
N MET A 43 -11.66 -8.28 -9.38
CA MET A 43 -11.50 -8.58 -10.81
C MET A 43 -10.85 -9.95 -11.01
N LEU A 44 -9.82 -10.27 -10.24
CA LEU A 44 -9.11 -11.55 -10.31
C LEU A 44 -10.01 -12.71 -9.88
N GLU A 45 -10.81 -12.56 -8.83
CA GLU A 45 -11.77 -13.58 -8.41
C GLU A 45 -12.79 -13.86 -9.51
N ARG A 46 -13.31 -12.82 -10.17
CA ARG A 46 -14.22 -12.97 -11.30
C ARG A 46 -13.55 -13.64 -12.51
N ALA A 47 -12.31 -13.23 -12.83
CA ALA A 47 -11.53 -13.83 -13.92
C ALA A 47 -11.17 -15.30 -13.65
N ARG A 48 -11.04 -15.70 -12.38
CA ARG A 48 -10.83 -17.10 -11.98
C ARG A 48 -12.07 -17.94 -12.29
N ASP A 49 -13.26 -17.41 -12.04
CA ASP A 49 -14.53 -18.13 -12.21
C ASP A 49 -15.01 -18.10 -13.67
N ASP A 50 -14.72 -17.01 -14.41
CA ASP A 50 -14.99 -16.84 -15.83
C ASP A 50 -13.76 -16.31 -16.56
N ARG A 51 -13.07 -17.20 -17.29
CA ARG A 51 -11.83 -16.90 -18.04
C ARG A 51 -12.01 -15.93 -19.20
N GLY A 52 -13.25 -15.58 -19.57
CA GLY A 52 -13.54 -14.55 -20.57
C GLY A 52 -13.45 -13.12 -20.05
N LEU A 53 -13.35 -12.94 -18.72
CA LEU A 53 -13.34 -11.63 -18.09
C LEU A 53 -11.93 -11.00 -18.06
N PRO A 54 -11.85 -9.66 -18.16
CA PRO A 54 -10.56 -8.96 -18.15
C PRO A 54 -9.88 -9.04 -16.78
N VAL A 55 -8.58 -9.29 -16.80
CA VAL A 55 -7.70 -9.17 -15.64
C VAL A 55 -7.30 -7.70 -15.41
N PRO A 56 -6.96 -7.31 -14.17
CA PRO A 56 -6.55 -5.93 -13.89
C PRO A 56 -5.19 -5.59 -14.51
N ASN A 57 -5.14 -4.47 -15.21
CA ASN A 57 -3.92 -3.96 -15.84
C ASN A 57 -3.11 -3.12 -14.85
N THR A 58 -1.81 -3.43 -14.73
CA THR A 58 -0.83 -2.68 -13.91
C THR A 58 -0.11 -1.57 -14.66
N GLU A 59 -0.21 -1.53 -15.99
CA GLU A 59 0.37 -0.47 -16.82
C GLU A 59 -0.45 0.83 -16.80
N GLY A 60 -1.67 0.77 -16.26
CA GLY A 60 -2.52 1.93 -16.05
C GLY A 60 -1.93 2.89 -15.00
N SER A 61 -2.27 4.18 -15.14
CA SER A 61 -1.89 5.22 -14.19
C SER A 61 -2.27 4.89 -12.75
N ASP A 62 -3.39 4.19 -12.57
CA ASP A 62 -3.98 3.96 -11.25
C ASP A 62 -3.06 3.15 -10.34
N TRP A 63 -2.50 2.05 -10.84
CA TRP A 63 -1.55 1.24 -10.07
C TRP A 63 -0.26 1.99 -9.82
N LEU A 64 0.33 2.58 -10.87
CA LEU A 64 1.61 3.26 -10.76
C LEU A 64 1.56 4.43 -9.77
N VAL A 65 0.51 5.25 -9.84
CA VAL A 65 0.33 6.41 -8.97
C VAL A 65 0.05 5.97 -7.54
N ALA A 66 -0.86 5.01 -7.31
CA ALA A 66 -1.18 4.54 -5.97
C ALA A 66 0.02 3.87 -5.29
N ALA A 67 0.74 2.99 -6.02
CA ALA A 67 1.94 2.33 -5.53
C ALA A 67 3.05 3.34 -5.20
N SER A 68 3.31 4.30 -6.09
CA SER A 68 4.34 5.33 -5.85
C SER A 68 3.98 6.21 -4.65
N SER A 69 2.72 6.64 -4.55
CA SER A 69 2.24 7.45 -3.43
C SER A 69 2.41 6.73 -2.09
N VAL A 70 2.03 5.46 -2.02
CA VAL A 70 2.14 4.71 -0.76
C VAL A 70 3.60 4.40 -0.42
N GLU A 71 4.45 4.07 -1.40
CA GLU A 71 5.89 3.86 -1.15
C GLU A 71 6.54 5.12 -0.59
N ILE A 72 6.36 6.27 -1.25
CA ILE A 72 6.93 7.56 -0.82
C ILE A 72 6.47 7.90 0.61
N ALA A 73 5.19 7.73 0.89
CA ALA A 73 4.63 8.05 2.20
C ALA A 73 5.12 7.08 3.29
N MET A 74 5.24 5.78 2.99
CA MET A 74 5.69 4.76 3.95
C MET A 74 7.19 4.79 4.22
N PHE A 75 8.02 5.11 3.23
CA PHE A 75 9.46 5.33 3.44
C PHE A 75 9.76 6.57 4.28
N SER A 76 8.82 7.50 4.36
CA SER A 76 8.91 8.66 5.26
C SER A 76 8.65 8.31 6.73
N LEU A 77 8.24 7.06 7.03
CA LEU A 77 7.99 6.58 8.37
C LEU A 77 9.16 5.76 8.93
N PRO A 78 9.39 5.80 10.26
CA PRO A 78 10.38 4.92 10.90
C PRO A 78 9.88 3.47 11.00
N GLY A 79 10.80 2.52 11.22
CA GLY A 79 10.45 1.15 11.63
C GLY A 79 10.31 0.13 10.49
N GLY A 80 10.92 0.38 9.32
CA GLY A 80 11.03 -0.63 8.26
C GLY A 80 9.75 -0.92 7.47
N ILE A 81 8.63 -0.28 7.82
CA ILE A 81 7.33 -0.46 7.15
C ILE A 81 7.41 -0.19 5.64
N GLY A 82 8.14 0.86 5.23
CA GLY A 82 8.32 1.17 3.81
C GLY A 82 8.97 0.03 3.03
N SER A 83 9.93 -0.67 3.62
CA SER A 83 10.58 -1.82 2.98
C SER A 83 9.64 -3.02 2.83
N ARG A 84 8.78 -3.27 3.84
CA ARG A 84 7.81 -4.38 3.78
C ARG A 84 6.75 -4.10 2.71
N ILE A 85 6.09 -2.95 2.80
CA ILE A 85 5.05 -2.57 1.83
C ILE A 85 5.60 -2.50 0.40
N SER A 86 6.81 -1.97 0.20
CA SER A 86 7.46 -1.94 -1.13
C SER A 86 7.73 -3.35 -1.68
N HIS A 87 8.14 -4.29 -0.83
CA HIS A 87 8.30 -5.69 -1.23
C HIS A 87 6.98 -6.30 -1.70
N ASP A 88 5.89 -6.10 -0.94
CA ASP A 88 4.58 -6.68 -1.23
C ASP A 88 3.93 -6.06 -2.47
N LEU A 89 4.10 -4.75 -2.65
CA LEU A 89 3.75 -4.05 -3.89
C LEU A 89 4.49 -4.62 -5.10
N GLY A 90 5.80 -4.83 -4.95
CA GLY A 90 6.61 -5.43 -6.00
C GLY A 90 6.17 -6.86 -6.34
N ALA A 91 5.83 -7.66 -5.33
CA ALA A 91 5.33 -9.02 -5.53
C ALA A 91 3.97 -9.03 -6.25
N ALA A 92 3.02 -8.21 -5.79
CA ALA A 92 1.72 -8.05 -6.43
C ALA A 92 1.85 -7.55 -7.87
N ARG A 93 2.68 -6.53 -8.11
CA ARG A 93 2.94 -5.99 -9.45
C ARG A 93 3.45 -7.07 -10.39
N ARG A 94 4.50 -7.83 -10.00
CA ARG A 94 5.07 -8.88 -10.84
C ARG A 94 4.06 -9.97 -11.17
N ALA A 95 3.26 -10.38 -10.18
CA ALA A 95 2.21 -11.38 -10.41
C ALA A 95 1.17 -10.90 -11.42
N LEU A 96 0.77 -9.62 -11.34
CA LEU A 96 -0.16 -9.01 -12.29
C LEU A 96 0.45 -8.79 -13.68
N GLU A 97 1.74 -8.45 -13.78
CA GLU A 97 2.45 -8.33 -15.06
C GLU A 97 2.52 -9.66 -15.81
N VAL A 98 2.63 -10.80 -15.11
CA VAL A 98 2.54 -12.14 -15.73
C VAL A 98 1.17 -12.33 -16.38
N LEU A 99 0.10 -11.90 -15.72
CA LEU A 99 -1.27 -11.99 -16.26
C LEU A 99 -1.48 -11.09 -17.49
N ASN A 100 -0.91 -9.90 -17.50
CA ASN A 100 -1.06 -8.93 -18.59
C ASN A 100 -0.29 -9.33 -19.86
N ASN A 101 0.79 -10.11 -19.73
CA ASN A 101 1.63 -10.53 -20.87
C ASN A 101 1.27 -11.91 -21.45
N GLY A 102 0.40 -12.67 -20.78
CA GLY A 102 -0.06 -13.98 -21.25
C GLY A 102 -1.16 -13.85 -22.31
N ALA A 103 -1.10 -14.65 -23.38
CA ALA A 103 -2.15 -14.71 -24.41
C ALA A 103 -3.51 -15.15 -23.82
N GLN A 104 -3.48 -15.96 -22.75
CA GLN A 104 -4.61 -16.26 -21.89
C GLN A 104 -4.07 -16.70 -20.51
N PRO A 105 -4.37 -15.99 -19.41
CA PRO A 105 -3.81 -16.31 -18.11
C PRO A 105 -4.31 -17.67 -17.60
N GLU A 106 -3.40 -18.50 -17.08
CA GLU A 106 -3.77 -19.78 -16.49
C GLU A 106 -4.42 -19.60 -15.12
N THR A 107 -5.24 -20.55 -14.68
CA THR A 107 -5.89 -20.49 -13.35
C THR A 107 -4.86 -20.43 -12.22
N GLU A 108 -3.69 -21.05 -12.39
CA GLU A 108 -2.59 -20.98 -11.43
C GLU A 108 -2.04 -19.55 -11.31
N ASP A 109 -1.83 -18.86 -12.43
CA ASP A 109 -1.36 -17.47 -12.44
C ASP A 109 -2.37 -16.54 -11.78
N ILE A 110 -3.67 -16.70 -12.08
CA ILE A 110 -4.73 -15.89 -11.46
C ILE A 110 -4.74 -16.12 -9.95
N THR A 111 -4.59 -17.36 -9.51
CA THR A 111 -4.53 -17.72 -8.07
C THR A 111 -3.28 -17.15 -7.40
N ALA A 112 -2.15 -17.12 -8.09
CA ALA A 112 -0.94 -16.44 -7.61
C ALA A 112 -1.16 -14.93 -7.48
N GLY A 113 -1.78 -14.30 -8.48
CA GLY A 113 -2.17 -12.89 -8.44
C GLY A 113 -3.08 -12.56 -7.27
N ILE A 114 -4.13 -13.37 -7.03
CA ILE A 114 -5.04 -13.24 -5.88
C ILE A 114 -4.25 -13.27 -4.58
N ARG A 115 -3.37 -14.27 -4.38
CA ARG A 115 -2.57 -14.39 -3.16
C ARG A 115 -1.67 -13.17 -2.93
N CYS A 116 -1.00 -12.66 -3.95
CA CYS A 116 -0.12 -11.51 -3.79
C CYS A 116 -0.89 -10.21 -3.50
N VAL A 117 -2.01 -9.97 -4.19
CA VAL A 117 -2.86 -8.78 -3.95
C VAL A 117 -3.53 -8.86 -2.58
N GLN A 118 -3.91 -10.05 -2.15
CA GLN A 118 -4.49 -10.28 -0.83
C GLN A 118 -3.45 -10.06 0.29
N ALA A 119 -2.24 -10.61 0.15
CA ALA A 119 -1.15 -10.36 1.11
C ALA A 119 -0.86 -8.86 1.27
N LEU A 120 -0.75 -8.12 0.16
CA LEU A 120 -0.60 -6.67 0.20
C LEU A 120 -1.78 -5.97 0.93
N SER A 121 -3.00 -6.43 0.68
CA SER A 121 -4.20 -5.87 1.33
C SER A 121 -4.19 -6.10 2.83
N ASP A 122 -3.80 -7.31 3.25
CA ASP A 122 -3.68 -7.71 4.65
C ASP A 122 -2.59 -6.89 5.35
N ASP A 123 -1.40 -6.76 4.76
CA ASP A 123 -0.31 -5.95 5.33
C ASP A 123 -0.66 -4.46 5.46
N LEU A 124 -1.37 -3.89 4.48
CA LEU A 124 -1.87 -2.52 4.54
C LEU A 124 -2.95 -2.35 5.60
N ALA A 125 -3.88 -3.30 5.70
CA ALA A 125 -4.94 -3.29 6.69
C ALA A 125 -4.35 -3.42 8.10
N ASP A 126 -3.46 -4.38 8.32
CA ASP A 126 -2.76 -4.60 9.58
C ASP A 126 -2.06 -3.31 10.03
N TRP A 127 -1.29 -2.67 9.15
CA TRP A 127 -0.64 -1.40 9.47
C TRP A 127 -1.63 -0.27 9.81
N LEU A 128 -2.73 -0.14 9.05
CA LEU A 128 -3.78 0.83 9.33
C LEU A 128 -4.45 0.57 10.69
N THR A 129 -4.56 -0.70 11.09
CA THR A 129 -5.17 -1.10 12.37
C THR A 129 -4.20 -0.97 13.55
N ASP A 130 -2.94 -1.36 13.40
CA ASP A 130 -1.88 -1.23 14.41
C ASP A 130 -1.55 0.23 14.72
N GLY A 131 -1.69 1.11 13.73
CA GLY A 131 -1.63 2.55 13.92
C GLY A 131 -2.68 3.10 14.90
N ARG A 132 -3.70 2.33 15.31
CA ARG A 132 -4.65 2.70 16.38
C ARG A 132 -4.08 2.49 17.77
N HIS A 133 -3.07 1.62 17.94
CA HIS A 133 -2.49 1.28 19.24
C HIS A 133 -1.21 2.06 19.57
N LEU A 134 -0.58 2.71 18.58
CA LEU A 134 0.64 3.54 18.74
C LEU A 134 0.37 4.98 19.23
N VAL A 135 -0.87 5.30 19.62
CA VAL A 135 -1.30 6.64 20.08
C VAL A 135 -1.50 6.69 21.61
N VAL A 136 -0.95 5.72 22.36
CA VAL A 136 -0.97 5.73 23.84
C VAL A 136 0.43 5.95 24.39
#